data_AF-A0A5J5DW21-F1
#
_entry.id   AF-A0A5J5DW21-F1
#
_cell.length_a   1.000
_cell.length_b   1.000
_cell.length_c   1.000
_cell.angle_alpha   90.00
_cell.angle_beta   90.00
_cell.angle_gamma   90.00
#
_symmetry.space_group_name_H-M   'P 1'
#
loop_
_entity.id
_entity.type
_entity.pdbx_description
1 polymer ?
#
loop_
_entity_poly.entity_id
_entity_poly.type
_entity_poly.pdbx_seq_one_letter_code
_entity_poly.pdbx_strand_id
1 'polypeptide(L)' 'MAGDHLNADQVGDLAALAEENISADQIGNVAGMIQEQGQNLDLGAIAERVGLPTDVIGQISGLLGR' A
#
# COMPACT_ATOMS: atom_id res chain seq x y z
N MET A 1 26.13 0.76 -2.13
CA MET A 1 25.21 -0.28 -1.65
C MET A 1 24.23 0.41 -0.71
N ALA A 2 23.11 0.91 -1.24
CA ALA A 2 22.04 1.47 -0.42
C ALA A 2 20.95 0.41 -0.36
N GLY A 3 20.99 -0.40 0.70
CA GLY A 3 19.87 -1.24 1.08
C GLY A 3 18.84 -0.33 1.71
N ASP A 4 17.90 0.12 0.90
CA ASP A 4 16.68 0.78 1.36
C ASP A 4 15.84 -0.31 2.03
N HIS A 5 16.16 -0.56 3.30
CA HIS A 5 15.39 -1.45 4.15
C HIS A 5 14.02 -0.80 4.34
N LEU A 6 13.01 -1.34 3.67
CA LEU A 6 11.63 -1.27 4.16
C LEU A 6 11.70 -1.54 5.67
N ASN A 7 11.34 -0.54 6.48
CA ASN A 7 11.49 -0.62 7.92
C ASN A 7 10.74 -1.86 8.42
N ALA A 8 11.29 -2.61 9.38
CA ALA A 8 10.66 -3.83 9.89
C ALA A 8 9.21 -3.59 10.37
N ASP A 9 8.90 -2.37 10.80
CA ASP A 9 7.54 -1.86 11.07
C ASP A 9 6.65 -1.86 9.81
N GLN A 10 7.13 -1.25 8.71
CA GLN A 10 6.43 -1.23 7.42
C GLN A 10 6.21 -2.65 6.88
N VAL A 11 7.18 -3.56 7.06
CA VAL A 11 7.03 -4.97 6.68
C VAL A 11 6.00 -5.69 7.55
N GLY A 12 5.92 -5.35 8.84
CA GLY A 12 4.91 -5.89 9.77
C GLY A 12 3.50 -5.45 9.42
N ASP A 13 3.31 -4.17 9.11
CA ASP A 13 2.02 -3.64 8.65
C ASP A 13 1.62 -4.16 7.26
N LEU A 14 2.59 -4.32 6.34
CA LEU A 14 2.35 -4.99 5.05
C LEU A 14 1.96 -6.47 5.25
N ALA A 15 2.53 -7.15 6.24
CA ALA A 15 2.19 -8.53 6.56
C ALA A 15 0.80 -8.66 7.19
N ALA A 16 0.37 -7.68 8.00
CA ALA A 16 -0.98 -7.63 8.56
C ALA A 16 -2.04 -7.47 7.45
N LEU A 17 -1.77 -6.62 6.46
CA LEU A 17 -2.60 -6.50 5.25
C LEU A 17 -2.60 -7.81 4.43
N ALA A 18 -1.48 -8.53 4.40
CA ALA A 18 -1.38 -9.81 3.71
C ALA A 18 -2.15 -10.95 4.41
N GLU A 19 -2.27 -10.91 5.75
CA GLU A 19 -3.12 -11.83 6.52
C GLU A 19 -4.60 -11.74 6.12
N GLU A 20 -5.06 -10.60 5.60
CA GLU A 20 -6.43 -10.39 5.10
C GLU A 20 -6.69 -10.93 3.66
N ASN A 21 -5.83 -11.79 3.10
CA ASN A 21 -5.86 -12.30 1.71
C ASN A 21 -5.38 -11.30 0.64
N ILE A 22 -4.44 -10.41 0.97
CA ILE A 22 -3.92 -9.42 0.03
C ILE A 22 -2.49 -9.78 -0.32
N SER A 23 -2.21 -10.01 -1.60
CA SER A 23 -0.85 -10.37 -2.02
C SER A 23 0.11 -9.20 -1.80
N ALA A 24 1.33 -9.45 -1.31
CA ALA A 24 2.37 -8.43 -1.19
C ALA A 24 2.61 -7.67 -2.51
N ASP A 25 2.41 -8.34 -3.65
CA ASP A 25 2.43 -7.76 -4.99
C ASP A 25 1.33 -6.70 -5.18
N GLN A 26 0.10 -6.97 -4.69
CA GLN A 26 -1.00 -6.00 -4.72
C GLN A 26 -0.71 -4.80 -3.82
N ILE A 27 -0.12 -5.03 -2.65
CA ILE A 27 0.27 -3.94 -1.74
C ILE A 27 1.36 -3.07 -2.38
N GLY A 28 2.37 -3.68 -3.02
CA GLY A 28 3.39 -2.96 -3.78
C GLY A 28 2.80 -2.16 -4.94
N ASN A 29 1.82 -2.72 -5.63
CA ASN A 29 1.12 -2.04 -6.73
C ASN A 29 0.33 -0.83 -6.24
N VAL A 30 -0.37 -0.97 -5.11
CA VAL A 30 -1.08 0.13 -4.44
C VAL A 30 -0.10 1.19 -3.94
N ALA A 31 0.97 0.79 -3.25
CA ALA A 31 1.98 1.68 -2.74
C ALA A 31 2.69 2.48 -3.84
N GLY A 32 2.97 1.84 -4.98
CA GLY A 32 3.50 2.48 -6.17
C GLY A 32 2.53 3.52 -6.74
N MET A 33 1.25 3.14 -6.91
CA MET A 33 0.21 4.07 -7.37
C MET A 33 0.00 5.25 -6.41
N ILE A 34 0.08 5.03 -5.10
CA ILE A 34 0.01 6.06 -4.06
C ILE A 34 1.19 7.02 -4.17
N GLN A 35 2.40 6.51 -4.29
CA GLN A 35 3.59 7.34 -4.46
C GLN A 35 3.57 8.13 -5.79
N GLU A 36 3.08 7.54 -6.88
CA GLU A 36 3.00 8.20 -8.18
C GLU A 36 1.93 9.30 -8.25
N GLN A 37 0.77 9.11 -7.63
CA GLN A 37 -0.33 10.09 -7.66
C GLN A 37 -0.30 11.09 -6.49
N GLY A 38 0.48 10.81 -5.44
CA GLY A 38 0.71 11.74 -4.32
C GLY A 38 -0.58 12.17 -3.60
N GLN A 39 -0.72 13.46 -3.29
CA GLN A 39 -1.87 13.98 -2.51
C GLN A 39 -3.18 14.09 -3.28
N ASN A 40 -3.20 13.88 -4.60
CA ASN A 40 -4.42 13.92 -5.42
C ASN A 40 -4.92 12.50 -5.73
N LEU A 41 -4.69 11.58 -4.79
CA LEU A 41 -4.95 10.17 -4.94
C LEU A 41 -6.44 9.85 -4.85
N ASP A 42 -6.96 9.23 -5.91
CA ASP A 42 -8.31 8.69 -5.89
C ASP A 42 -8.28 7.25 -5.37
N LEU A 43 -8.37 7.11 -4.04
CA LEU A 43 -8.36 5.82 -3.34
C LEU A 43 -9.39 4.84 -3.92
N GLY A 44 -10.55 5.36 -4.34
CA GLY A 44 -11.61 4.58 -5.00
C GLY A 44 -11.18 4.03 -6.36
N ALA A 45 -10.53 4.85 -7.19
CA ALA A 45 -10.04 4.40 -8.49
C ALA A 45 -8.95 3.33 -8.36
N ILE A 46 -8.08 3.45 -7.36
CA ILE A 46 -7.02 2.46 -7.11
C ILE A 46 -7.63 1.17 -6.58
N ALA A 47 -8.55 1.25 -5.62
CA ALA A 47 -9.32 0.12 -5.12
C ALA A 47 -9.96 -0.70 -6.27
N GLU A 48 -10.62 -0.04 -7.22
CA GLU A 48 -11.14 -0.69 -8.43
C GLU A 48 -10.04 -1.32 -9.30
N ARG A 49 -8.91 -0.63 -9.47
CA ARG A 49 -7.82 -1.07 -10.35
C ARG A 49 -7.06 -2.30 -9.82
N VAL A 50 -6.84 -2.36 -8.51
CA VAL A 50 -6.16 -3.48 -7.85
C VAL A 50 -7.13 -4.54 -7.32
N GLY A 51 -8.43 -4.27 -7.36
CA GLY A 51 -9.46 -5.16 -6.84
C GLY A 51 -9.41 -5.30 -5.32
N LEU A 52 -8.98 -4.25 -4.61
CA LEU A 52 -8.87 -4.22 -3.16
C LEU A 52 -9.88 -3.25 -2.56
N PRO A 53 -10.36 -3.50 -1.33
CA PRO A 53 -11.26 -2.57 -0.66
C PRO A 53 -10.57 -1.23 -0.41
N THR A 54 -11.31 -0.13 -0.57
CA THR A 54 -10.81 1.23 -0.33
C THR A 54 -10.27 1.40 1.10
N ASP A 55 -10.80 0.64 2.05
CA ASP A 55 -10.35 0.58 3.45
C ASP A 55 -8.88 0.14 3.55
N VAL A 56 -8.50 -0.92 2.81
CA VAL A 56 -7.11 -1.41 2.71
C VAL A 56 -6.22 -0.38 2.04
N ILE A 57 -6.65 0.22 0.93
CA ILE A 57 -5.88 1.27 0.26
C ILE A 57 -5.63 2.44 1.23
N GLY A 58 -6.65 2.80 2.01
CA GLY A 58 -6.56 3.84 3.04
C GLY A 58 -5.53 3.53 4.12
N GLN A 59 -5.47 2.27 4.56
CA GLN A 59 -4.43 1.80 5.49
C GLN A 59 -3.03 1.90 4.88
N ILE A 60 -2.84 1.43 3.64
CA ILE A 60 -1.55 1.51 2.93
C ILE A 60 -1.12 2.98 2.73
N SER A 61 -2.06 3.83 2.31
CA SER A 61 -1.81 5.27 2.14
C SER A 61 -1.46 5.96 3.46
N GLY A 62 -2.12 5.58 4.55
CA GLY A 62 -1.80 6.07 5.90
C GLY A 62 -0.42 5.63 6.40
N LEU A 63 0.04 4.44 6.00
CA LEU A 63 1.38 3.93 6.31
C LEU A 63 2.48 4.61 5.48
N LEU A 64 2.19 4.97 4.23
CA LEU A 64 3.14 5.64 3.33
C LEU A 64 3.20 7.16 3.53
N GLY A 65 2.13 7.76 4.04
CA GLY A 65 2.02 9.21 4.25
C GLY A 65 2.59 9.73 5.58
N ARG A 66 3.22 8.88 6.41
CA ARG A 66 3.90 9.28 7.65
C ARG A 66 5.40 9.46 7.49
#